data_AF-R8QUE0-F1
#
_entry.id   AF-R8QUE0-F1
#
_cell.length_a   1.000
_cell.length_b   1.000
_cell.length_c   1.000
_cell.angle_alpha   90.00
_cell.angle_beta   90.00
_cell.angle_gamma   90.00
#
_symmetry.space_group_name_H-M   'P 1'
#
loop_
_entity.id
_entity.type
_entity.pdbx_description
1 polymer ?
#
loop_
_entity_poly.entity_id
_entity_poly.type
_entity_poly.pdbx_seq_one_letter_code
_entity_poly.pdbx_strand_id
1 'polypeptide(L)' 'NRIEAKVESENINSIKVLQKLNFTFEGTMRKCEKSNEKFIDLSIYSKLITD' A
#
# COMPACT_ATOMS: atom_id res chain seq x y z
N ASN A 1 11.68 -1.43 -14.75
CA ASN A 1 11.33 -0.29 -13.85
C ASN A 1 10.37 -0.78 -12.78
N ARG A 2 10.62 -0.55 -11.49
CA ARG A 2 9.73 -0.96 -10.38
C ARG A 2 8.98 0.27 -9.88
N ILE A 3 7.66 0.17 -9.75
CA ILE A 3 6.81 1.20 -9.14
C ILE A 3 6.40 0.71 -7.76
N GLU A 4 6.58 1.54 -6.74
CA GLU A 4 6.15 1.24 -5.37
C GLU A 4 5.04 2.21 -4.96
N ALA A 5 4.00 1.66 -4.34
CA ALA A 5 2.84 2.40 -3.85
C ALA A 5 2.62 2.07 -2.38
N LYS A 6 2.50 3.11 -1.55
CA LYS A 6 2.17 3.00 -0.14
C LYS A 6 0.77 3.56 0.06
N VAL A 7 -0.07 2.82 0.77
CA VAL A 7 -1.50 3.10 0.92
C VAL A 7 -1.92 2.70 2.32
N GLU A 8 -2.73 3.51 2.96
CA GLU A 8 -3.31 3.15 4.26
C GLU A 8 -4.20 1.90 4.14
N SER A 9 -4.02 0.98 5.07
CA SER A 9 -4.72 -0.31 5.09
C SER A 9 -6.22 -0.13 5.33
N GLU A 10 -6.61 0.97 5.99
CA GLU A 10 -8.02 1.36 6.16
C GLU A 10 -8.62 1.97 4.88
N ASN A 11 -7.79 2.37 3.91
CA ASN A 11 -8.23 3.01 2.68
C ASN A 11 -8.51 1.97 1.59
N ILE A 12 -9.61 1.24 1.78
CA ILE A 12 -10.09 0.16 0.89
C ILE A 12 -10.22 0.64 -0.56
N ASN A 13 -10.51 1.93 -0.77
CA ASN A 13 -10.68 2.51 -2.09
C ASN A 13 -9.37 2.50 -2.88
N SER A 14 -8.26 2.91 -2.26
CA SER A 14 -6.92 2.86 -2.87
C SER A 14 -6.44 1.42 -3.08
N ILE A 15 -6.75 0.51 -2.15
CA ILE A 15 -6.41 -0.92 -2.29
C ILE A 15 -7.08 -1.52 -3.52
N LYS A 16 -8.38 -1.23 -3.74
CA LYS A 16 -9.11 -1.69 -4.92
C LYS A 16 -8.49 -1.19 -6.22
N VAL A 17 -7.98 0.05 -6.25
CA VAL A 17 -7.30 0.60 -7.42
C VAL A 17 -5.99 -0.14 -7.68
N LEU A 18 -5.18 -0.40 -6.65
CA LEU A 18 -3.91 -1.12 -6.77
C LEU A 18 -4.13 -2.57 -7.22
N GLN A 19 -5.15 -3.25 -6.70
CA GLN A 19 -5.55 -4.57 -7.17
C GLN A 19 -5.95 -4.55 -8.66
N LYS A 20 -6.76 -3.56 -9.08
CA LYS A 20 -7.12 -3.41 -10.51
C LYS A 20 -5.91 -3.15 -11.40
N LEU A 21 -4.93 -2.41 -10.90
CA LEU A 21 -3.71 -2.08 -11.63
C LEU A 21 -2.68 -3.22 -11.65
N ASN A 22 -3.01 -4.40 -11.11
CA ASN A 22 -2.12 -5.56 -10.99
C ASN A 22 -0.85 -5.24 -10.20
N PHE A 23 -0.99 -4.48 -9.11
CA PHE A 23 0.10 -4.36 -8.14
C PHE A 23 0.18 -5.61 -7.26
N THR A 24 1.41 -6.00 -6.95
CA THR A 24 1.72 -7.07 -6.00
C THR A 24 1.88 -6.48 -4.61
N PHE A 25 1.24 -7.10 -3.62
CA PHE A 25 1.41 -6.70 -2.23
C PHE A 25 2.75 -7.22 -1.70
N GLU A 26 3.62 -6.31 -1.24
CA GLU A 26 4.95 -6.66 -0.70
C GLU A 26 4.92 -6.80 0.83
N GLY A 27 4.07 -6.03 1.51
CA GLY A 27 3.97 -6.09 2.96
C GLY A 27 3.16 -4.96 3.57
N THR A 28 2.76 -5.12 4.83
CA THR A 28 2.08 -4.05 5.60
C THR A 28 2.99 -3.59 6.72
N MET A 29 3.34 -2.31 6.66
CA MET A 29 3.93 -1.57 7.76
C MET A 29 2.86 -1.28 8.80
N ARG A 30 2.86 -2.07 9.87
CA ARG A 30 1.93 -1.87 10.99
C ARG A 30 2.51 -0.88 11.98
N LYS A 31 1.66 0.03 12.48
CA LYS A 31 2.02 1.02 13.51
C LYS A 31 3.14 2.01 13.12
N CYS A 32 3.24 2.40 11.86
CA CYS A 32 4.32 3.28 11.40
C CYS A 32 4.09 4.77 11.67
N GLU A 33 2.83 5.23 11.68
CA GLU A 33 2.51 6.64 11.96
C GLU A 33 1.52 6.76 13.11
N LYS A 34 1.85 7.67 14.04
CA LYS A 34 0.97 8.08 15.13
C LYS A 34 0.22 9.35 14.67
N SER A 35 -0.90 9.16 14.00
CA SER A 35 -1.80 10.26 13.61
C SER A 35 -3.02 10.25 14.52
N ASN A 36 -3.27 11.35 15.24
CA ASN A 36 -4.39 11.49 16.20
C ASN A 36 -4.48 10.33 17.23
N GLU A 37 -3.35 9.99 17.88
CA GLU A 37 -3.27 8.93 18.91
C GLU A 37 -3.54 7.49 18.44
N LYS A 38 -3.87 7.29 17.16
CA LYS A 38 -4.01 5.97 16.55
C LYS A 38 -2.80 5.61 15.71
N PHE A 39 -2.41 4.35 15.82
CA PHE A 39 -1.41 3.74 14.98
C PHE A 39 -2.08 3.38 13.65
N ILE A 40 -1.67 4.02 12.55
CA ILE A 40 -2.16 3.65 11.23
C ILE A 40 -1.24 2.59 10.61
N ASP A 41 -1.86 1.65 9.90
CA ASP A 41 -1.17 0.60 9.16
C ASP A 41 -1.05 1.01 7.70
N LEU A 42 0.16 1.04 7.15
CA LEU A 42 0.42 1.34 5.73
C LEU A 42 0.73 0.04 4.99
N SER A 43 -0.09 -0.29 4.01
CA SER A 43 0.16 -1.39 3.08
C SER A 43 1.05 -0.93 1.92
N ILE A 44 2.05 -1.73 1.61
CA ILE A 44 3.05 -1.47 0.57
C ILE A 44 2.78 -2.45 -0.57
N TYR A 45 2.70 -1.88 -1.76
CA TYR A 45 2.48 -2.57 -3.01
C TYR A 45 3.61 -2.22 -3.96
N SER A 46 4.03 -3.18 -4.78
CA SER A 46 4.97 -2.95 -5.86
C SER A 46 4.44 -3.53 -7.16
N LYS A 47 4.76 -2.87 -8.27
CA LYS A 47 4.53 -3.38 -9.61
C LYS A 47 5.85 -3.35 -10.37
N LEU A 48 6.32 -4.53 -10.72
CA LEU A 48 7.41 -4.68 -11.66
C LEU A 48 6.84 -4.40 -13.06
N ILE A 49 7.31 -3.33 -13.69
CA ILE A 49 7.15 -3.17 -15.12
C ILE A 49 8.28 -3.99 -15.74
N THR A 50 7.98 -5.26 -16.01
CA THR A 50 8.67 -6.04 -17.02
C THR A 50 8.25 -5.48 -18.39
N ASP A 51 9.24 -5.02 -19.14
CA ASP A 51 9.15 -4.65 -20.56
C ASP A 51 8.91 -5.91 -21.41
#